data_AF-A0A535NCK4-F1
#
_entry.id   AF-A0A535NCK4-F1
#
_cell.length_a   1.000
_cell.length_b   1.000
_cell.length_c   1.000
_cell.angle_alpha   90.00
_cell.angle_beta   90.00
_cell.angle_gamma   90.00
#
_symmetry.space_group_name_H-M   'P 1'
#
loop_
_entity.id
_entity.type
_entity.pdbx_description
1 polymer ?
#
loop_
_entity_poly.entity_id
_entity_poly.type
_entity_poly.pdbx_seq_one_letter_code
_entity_poly.pdbx_strand_id
1 'polypeptide(L)'
;MTLLHLPTRRGGRTRRRWGLSGGHLAIVLALVACTNSSPPLPRANVASGSRVLVAAPDFSDQPSFSDRTGRLPVLSLQSLFHSTYIAPGDPSRIRTLLVTGDVIPARGVNYFAATRHDFLWPFRPTASYTKAADITYINLESPLFAGCRVSAAESFTFCGDARFVNGLTLMGADVANLANNHLS
;
A
#
# COMPACT_ATOMS: atom_id res chain seq x y z
N MET A 1 -28.37 51.17 -29.87
CA MET A 1 -27.18 52.05 -29.79
C MET A 1 -26.23 51.35 -28.82
N THR A 2 -25.08 50.75 -29.16
CA THR A 2 -24.08 50.94 -30.21
C THR A 2 -23.27 49.62 -30.22
N LEU A 3 -23.36 48.78 -31.27
CA LEU A 3 -22.39 48.61 -32.37
C LEU A 3 -20.92 48.29 -31.98
N LEU A 4 -20.54 47.03 -32.27
CA LEU A 4 -19.29 46.53 -32.87
C LEU A 4 -17.93 46.77 -32.18
N HIS A 5 -17.16 45.68 -31.97
CA HIS A 5 -16.02 45.32 -32.86
C HIS A 5 -15.39 43.95 -32.47
N LEU A 6 -15.47 42.99 -33.41
CA LEU A 6 -14.49 41.90 -33.52
C LEU A 6 -13.20 42.45 -34.15
N PRO A 7 -12.03 41.83 -33.87
CA PRO A 7 -10.97 41.71 -34.85
C PRO A 7 -10.92 40.29 -35.43
N THR A 8 -11.11 40.23 -36.74
CA THR A 8 -10.72 39.13 -37.60
C THR A 8 -9.20 39.14 -37.80
N ARG A 9 -8.52 38.01 -37.65
CA ARG A 9 -7.19 37.79 -38.22
C ARG A 9 -7.23 36.69 -39.27
N ARG A 10 -7.06 37.12 -40.52
CA ARG A 10 -6.66 36.32 -41.68
C ARG A 10 -5.14 36.11 -41.67
N GLY A 11 -4.71 35.00 -42.24
CA GLY A 11 -3.32 34.72 -42.62
C GLY A 11 -2.79 33.49 -41.87
N GLY A 12 -2.27 32.45 -42.49
CA GLY A 12 -1.95 32.19 -43.88
C GLY A 12 -1.69 30.70 -44.04
N ARG A 13 -1.98 30.21 -45.24
CA ARG A 13 -1.89 28.82 -45.66
C ARG A 13 -0.47 28.56 -46.16
N THR A 14 0.29 27.70 -45.51
CA THR A 14 1.44 27.03 -46.14
C THR A 14 1.52 25.57 -45.71
N ARG A 15 0.90 24.71 -46.51
CA ARG A 15 1.23 23.28 -46.58
C ARG A 15 2.67 23.17 -47.11
N ARG A 16 3.60 22.70 -46.29
CA ARG A 16 4.85 22.12 -46.80
C ARG A 16 4.68 20.62 -46.92
N ARG A 17 4.39 20.20 -48.16
CA ARG A 17 4.68 18.87 -48.69
C ARG A 17 6.19 18.77 -48.88
N TRP A 18 6.86 18.00 -48.05
CA TRP A 18 8.14 17.36 -48.38
C TRP A 18 7.79 15.87 -48.35
N GLY A 19 7.65 15.19 -49.49
CA GLY A 19 8.75 14.91 -50.39
C GLY A 19 9.27 13.53 -50.02
N LEU A 20 8.48 12.50 -50.36
CA LEU A 20 8.90 11.10 -50.33
C LEU A 20 9.93 10.92 -51.43
N SER A 21 11.21 11.03 -51.10
CA SER A 21 12.30 10.59 -51.95
C SER A 21 12.84 9.28 -51.38
N GLY A 22 12.64 8.22 -52.15
CA GLY A 22 13.15 6.89 -51.86
C GLY A 22 14.66 6.91 -51.67
N GLY A 23 15.07 6.40 -50.52
CA GLY A 23 16.41 5.89 -50.28
C GLY A 23 16.22 4.51 -49.68
N HIS A 24 16.33 3.48 -50.52
CA HIS A 24 16.48 2.11 -50.06
C HIS A 24 17.82 2.01 -49.31
N LEU A 25 17.81 2.38 -48.04
CA LEU A 25 18.86 1.99 -47.11
C LEU A 25 18.35 0.74 -46.42
N ALA A 26 18.83 -0.42 -46.89
CA ALA A 26 18.65 -1.69 -46.21
C ALA A 26 19.31 -1.57 -44.83
N ILE A 27 18.52 -1.21 -43.81
CA ILE A 27 18.93 -1.33 -42.42
C ILE A 27 18.88 -2.84 -42.13
N VAL A 28 20.05 -3.47 -42.21
CA VAL A 28 20.29 -4.80 -41.69
C VAL A 28 20.07 -4.72 -40.18
N LEU A 29 18.87 -5.10 -39.71
CA LEU A 29 18.66 -5.44 -38.31
C LEU A 29 19.52 -6.69 -38.03
N ALA A 30 20.71 -6.49 -37.47
CA ALA A 30 21.41 -7.56 -36.78
C ALA A 30 20.61 -7.86 -35.50
N LEU A 31 19.64 -8.76 -35.60
CA LEU A 31 19.06 -9.43 -34.45
C LEU A 31 20.17 -10.27 -33.82
N VAL A 32 20.90 -9.68 -32.87
CA VAL A 32 21.69 -10.46 -31.92
C VAL A 32 20.68 -11.15 -31.01
N ALA A 33 20.19 -12.31 -31.46
CA ALA A 33 19.54 -13.25 -30.58
C ALA A 33 20.61 -13.72 -29.60
N CYS A 34 20.50 -13.33 -28.33
CA CYS A 34 21.23 -13.98 -27.26
C CYS A 34 20.72 -15.43 -27.19
N THR A 35 21.34 -16.35 -27.94
CA THR A 35 21.19 -17.78 -27.68
C THR A 35 21.99 -18.10 -26.43
N ASN A 36 21.45 -17.69 -25.28
CA ASN A 36 21.86 -18.24 -24.00
C ASN A 36 21.31 -19.67 -23.97
N SER A 37 22.02 -20.59 -24.62
CA SER A 37 21.91 -22.01 -24.31
C SER A 37 22.55 -22.21 -22.95
N SER A 38 21.87 -21.76 -21.89
CA SER A 38 22.21 -22.18 -20.54
C SER A 38 22.10 -23.70 -20.52
N PRO A 39 23.15 -24.45 -20.11
CA PRO A 39 22.98 -25.87 -19.88
C PRO A 39 21.80 -26.05 -18.90
N PRO A 40 20.93 -27.06 -19.09
CA PRO A 40 19.88 -27.31 -18.12
C PRO A 40 20.57 -27.50 -16.77
N LEU A 41 20.30 -26.59 -15.84
CA LEU A 41 20.67 -26.78 -14.45
C LEU A 41 20.12 -28.15 -14.06
N PRO A 42 20.91 -29.02 -13.42
CA PRO A 42 20.34 -30.24 -12.85
C PRO A 42 19.13 -29.80 -12.03
N ARG A 43 17.99 -30.46 -12.22
CA ARG A 43 16.83 -30.32 -11.32
C ARG A 43 17.28 -30.82 -9.96
N ALA A 44 18.01 -29.98 -9.26
CA ALA A 44 18.15 -30.09 -7.85
C ALA A 44 16.77 -29.68 -7.35
N ASN A 45 15.99 -30.67 -6.92
CA ASN A 45 14.95 -30.44 -5.92
C ASN A 45 15.65 -29.97 -4.63
N VAL A 46 16.32 -28.83 -4.67
CA VAL A 46 16.51 -28.02 -3.49
C VAL A 46 15.23 -27.21 -3.43
N ALA A 47 14.16 -27.89 -3.00
CA ALA A 47 13.25 -27.20 -2.11
C ALA A 47 14.17 -26.54 -1.10
N SER A 48 14.23 -25.20 -1.09
CA SER A 48 14.88 -24.52 0.00
C SER A 48 14.17 -25.07 1.23
N GLY A 49 14.87 -25.91 1.98
CA GLY A 49 14.40 -26.43 3.24
C GLY A 49 14.43 -25.27 4.22
N SER A 50 13.68 -24.20 3.95
CA SER A 50 13.27 -23.21 4.93
C SER A 50 12.24 -23.84 5.86
N ARG A 51 12.59 -25.01 6.39
CA ARG A 51 12.36 -25.37 7.77
C ARG A 51 13.69 -25.17 8.50
N VAL A 52 14.21 -23.94 8.48
CA VAL A 52 14.82 -23.47 9.72
C VAL A 52 13.66 -23.46 10.68
N LEU A 53 13.62 -24.50 11.50
CA LEU A 53 12.71 -24.64 12.61
C LEU A 53 12.96 -23.42 13.49
N VAL A 54 12.23 -22.33 13.26
CA VAL A 54 11.77 -21.56 14.41
C VAL A 54 11.15 -22.63 15.31
N ALA A 55 11.61 -22.71 16.56
CA ALA A 55 11.02 -23.63 17.52
C ALA A 55 9.50 -23.53 17.38
N ALA A 56 8.79 -24.67 17.45
CA ALA A 56 7.34 -24.64 17.52
C ALA A 56 6.96 -23.55 18.53
N PRO A 57 6.04 -22.62 18.21
CA PRO A 57 5.67 -21.56 19.13
C PRO A 57 5.43 -22.21 20.47
N ASP A 58 6.23 -21.83 21.47
CA ASP A 58 5.98 -22.32 22.81
C ASP A 58 4.64 -21.72 23.21
N PHE A 59 3.59 -22.55 23.21
CA PHE A 59 2.22 -22.09 23.52
C PHE A 59 2.07 -21.70 25.00
N SER A 60 3.08 -21.98 25.83
CA SER A 60 3.26 -21.43 27.18
C SER A 60 4.03 -20.10 27.20
N ASP A 61 4.80 -19.77 26.16
CA ASP A 61 5.52 -18.49 25.97
C ASP A 61 4.79 -17.53 25.03
N GLN A 62 3.77 -18.01 24.32
CA GLN A 62 2.74 -17.12 23.78
C GLN A 62 2.06 -16.49 25.00
N PRO A 63 2.01 -15.15 25.13
CA PRO A 63 1.29 -14.53 26.22
C PRO A 63 -0.14 -15.06 26.18
N SER A 64 -0.48 -15.96 27.10
CA SER A 64 -1.79 -16.58 27.09
C SER A 64 -2.80 -15.44 27.22
N PHE A 65 -3.98 -15.59 26.62
CA PHE A 65 -5.04 -14.59 26.85
C PHE A 65 -5.31 -14.39 28.36
N SER A 66 -5.02 -15.41 29.18
CA SER A 66 -5.03 -15.42 30.64
C SER A 66 -3.87 -14.66 31.32
N ASP A 67 -2.72 -14.45 30.67
CA ASP A 67 -1.58 -13.68 31.21
C ASP A 67 -1.63 -12.19 30.84
N ARG A 68 -2.72 -11.77 30.19
CA ARG A 68 -3.01 -10.34 30.03
C ARG A 68 -3.35 -9.78 31.40
N THR A 69 -2.34 -9.22 32.07
CA THR A 69 -2.47 -8.43 33.31
C THR A 69 -3.35 -7.17 33.14
N GLY A 70 -4.00 -6.98 31.98
CA GLY A 70 -4.62 -5.74 31.53
C GLY A 70 -3.60 -4.62 31.25
N ARG A 71 -2.31 -4.85 31.55
CA ARG A 71 -1.24 -3.89 31.37
C ARG A 71 -0.34 -4.36 30.24
N LEU A 72 -0.32 -3.58 29.15
CA LEU A 72 0.64 -3.79 28.08
C LEU A 72 2.05 -3.72 28.69
N PRO A 73 2.95 -4.68 28.40
CA PRO A 73 4.34 -4.58 28.83
C PRO A 73 4.91 -3.25 28.33
N VAL A 74 5.72 -2.59 29.16
CA VAL A 74 6.42 -1.38 28.73
C VAL A 74 7.43 -1.81 27.67
N LEU A 75 7.11 -1.54 26.41
CA LEU A 75 8.00 -1.81 25.29
C LEU A 75 9.21 -0.90 25.43
N SER A 76 10.40 -1.49 25.45
CA SER A 76 11.66 -0.77 25.40
C SER A 76 12.41 -1.15 24.13
N LEU A 77 13.21 -0.23 23.60
CA LEU A 77 14.07 -0.55 22.46
C LEU A 77 15.00 -1.72 22.81
N GLN A 78 15.54 -1.74 24.02
CA GLN A 78 16.45 -2.76 24.49
C GLN A 78 15.82 -4.16 24.56
N SER A 79 14.52 -4.27 24.88
CA SER A 79 13.83 -5.57 24.92
C SER A 79 13.67 -6.24 23.55
N LEU A 80 13.95 -5.53 22.46
CA LEU A 80 13.94 -6.09 21.11
C LEU A 80 15.27 -6.74 20.72
N PHE A 81 16.33 -6.52 21.49
CA PHE A 81 17.68 -7.00 21.18
C PHE A 81 18.20 -7.95 22.27
N HIS A 82 19.20 -8.76 21.89
CA HIS A 82 19.91 -9.60 22.85
C HIS A 82 20.54 -8.77 23.97
N SER A 83 20.62 -9.32 25.19
CA SER A 83 21.10 -8.59 26.39
C SER A 83 22.52 -8.06 26.29
N THR A 84 23.35 -8.64 25.41
CA THR A 84 24.72 -8.20 25.15
C THR A 84 24.83 -7.07 24.12
N TYR A 85 23.74 -6.78 23.38
CA TYR A 85 23.69 -5.66 22.46
C TYR A 85 23.13 -4.43 23.18
N ILE A 86 23.86 -3.32 23.18
CA ILE A 86 23.38 -2.07 23.76
C ILE A 86 22.68 -1.28 22.66
N ALA A 87 21.35 -1.18 22.75
CA ALA A 87 20.58 -0.41 21.80
C ALA A 87 20.95 1.09 21.88
N PRO A 88 21.11 1.79 20.74
CA PRO A 88 21.40 3.22 20.74
C PRO A 88 20.34 3.99 21.55
N GLY A 89 20.79 4.79 22.52
CA GLY A 89 19.89 5.54 23.42
C GLY A 89 19.62 6.99 22.99
N ASP A 90 20.29 7.47 21.93
CA ASP A 90 20.09 8.83 21.41
C ASP A 90 18.75 8.92 20.67
N PRO A 91 17.74 9.62 21.21
CA PRO A 91 16.42 9.70 20.60
C PRO A 91 16.44 10.34 19.20
N SER A 92 17.42 11.21 18.91
CA SER A 92 17.53 11.86 17.60
C SER A 92 17.85 10.87 16.47
N ARG A 93 18.38 9.69 16.82
CA ARG A 93 18.77 8.62 15.92
C ARG A 93 17.79 7.44 15.89
N ILE A 94 16.71 7.49 16.66
CA ILE A 94 15.68 6.46 16.67
C ILE A 94 14.54 6.91 15.75
N ARG A 95 14.01 5.98 14.95
CA ARG A 95 12.77 6.18 14.20
C ARG A 95 11.81 5.05 14.50
N THR A 96 10.54 5.39 14.59
CA THR A 96 9.44 4.49 14.90
C THR A 96 8.64 4.20 13.64
N LEU A 97 8.51 2.92 13.32
CA LEU A 97 7.64 2.42 12.27
C LEU A 97 6.48 1.67 12.92
N LEU A 98 5.27 2.16 12.72
CA LEU A 98 4.06 1.45 13.11
C LEU A 98 3.49 0.75 11.89
N VAL A 99 3.34 -0.58 11.99
CA VAL A 99 2.77 -1.42 10.94
C VAL A 99 1.45 -1.98 11.47
N THR A 100 0.36 -1.80 10.73
CA THR A 100 -0.93 -2.39 11.09
C THR A 100 -1.08 -3.78 10.48
N GLY A 101 -2.01 -4.56 11.03
CA GLY A 101 -2.63 -5.65 10.28
C GLY A 101 -3.60 -5.11 9.22
N ASP A 102 -4.54 -5.94 8.81
CA ASP A 102 -5.50 -5.57 7.77
C ASP A 102 -6.43 -4.43 8.22
N VAL A 103 -6.44 -3.37 7.42
CA VAL A 103 -7.39 -2.26 7.52
C VAL A 103 -8.47 -2.49 6.48
N ILE A 104 -9.66 -2.86 6.95
CA ILE A 104 -10.80 -3.24 6.10
C ILE A 104 -11.98 -2.25 6.28
N PRO A 105 -11.94 -1.06 5.66
CA PRO A 105 -13.06 -0.11 5.65
C PRO A 105 -14.21 -0.56 4.69
N ALA A 106 -14.58 -1.84 4.74
CA ALA A 106 -15.60 -2.46 3.91
C ALA A 106 -16.72 -3.09 4.75
N ARG A 107 -17.74 -3.65 4.08
CA ARG A 107 -18.84 -4.41 4.71
C ARG A 107 -19.48 -3.64 5.88
N GLY A 108 -19.55 -4.24 7.07
CA GLY A 108 -20.13 -3.63 8.26
C GLY A 108 -19.50 -2.29 8.64
N VAL A 109 -18.18 -2.13 8.49
CA VAL A 109 -17.50 -0.85 8.78
C VAL A 109 -17.99 0.23 7.83
N ASN A 110 -18.09 -0.07 6.54
CA ASN A 110 -18.63 0.85 5.54
C ASN A 110 -20.12 1.17 5.80
N TYR A 111 -20.92 0.15 6.13
CA TYR A 111 -22.33 0.34 6.47
C TYR A 111 -22.55 1.28 7.67
N PHE A 112 -21.84 1.04 8.77
CA PHE A 112 -21.99 1.87 9.97
C PHE A 112 -21.43 3.28 9.76
N ALA A 113 -20.30 3.44 9.07
CA ALA A 113 -19.76 4.76 8.75
C ALA A 113 -20.73 5.57 7.86
N ALA A 114 -21.30 4.94 6.83
CA ALA A 114 -22.26 5.57 5.94
C ALA A 114 -23.56 5.96 6.67
N THR A 115 -24.12 5.07 7.48
CA THR A 115 -25.37 5.30 8.24
C THR A 115 -25.18 6.38 9.31
N ARG A 116 -24.00 6.44 9.94
CA ARG A 116 -23.65 7.48 10.92
C ARG A 116 -23.27 8.81 10.27
N HIS A 117 -23.09 8.84 8.96
CA HIS A 117 -22.44 9.95 8.24
C HIS A 117 -21.07 10.33 8.84
N ASP A 118 -20.34 9.35 9.38
CA ASP A 118 -19.06 9.55 10.05
C ASP A 118 -18.04 8.49 9.61
N PHE A 119 -17.23 8.84 8.63
CA PHE A 119 -16.13 8.00 8.12
C PHE A 119 -14.87 8.04 8.98
N LEU A 120 -14.84 8.91 9.99
CA LEU A 120 -13.75 8.99 10.97
C LEU A 120 -14.00 8.08 12.17
N TRP A 121 -15.27 7.71 12.41
CA TRP A 121 -15.72 6.88 13.53
C TRP A 121 -14.81 5.69 13.85
N PRO A 122 -14.42 4.81 12.88
CA PRO A 122 -13.67 3.61 13.23
C PRO A 122 -12.19 3.90 13.53
N PHE A 123 -11.69 5.10 13.19
CA PHE A 123 -10.28 5.48 13.35
C PHE A 123 -10.02 6.26 14.65
N ARG A 124 -10.99 7.07 15.10
CA ARG A 124 -10.83 7.97 16.26
C ARG A 124 -10.26 7.29 17.51
N PRO A 125 -10.65 6.05 17.90
CA PRO A 125 -10.16 5.43 19.13
C PRO A 125 -8.65 5.13 19.11
N THR A 126 -8.06 4.93 17.94
CA THR A 126 -6.65 4.53 17.80
C THR A 126 -5.78 5.59 17.13
N ALA A 127 -6.40 6.60 16.50
CA ALA A 127 -5.70 7.59 15.69
C ALA A 127 -4.58 8.34 16.44
N SER A 128 -4.74 8.63 17.73
CA SER A 128 -3.69 9.29 18.54
C SER A 128 -2.46 8.40 18.72
N TYR A 129 -2.66 7.09 18.88
CA TYR A 129 -1.60 6.12 19.02
C TYR A 129 -0.89 5.87 17.69
N THR A 130 -1.65 5.64 16.62
CA THR A 130 -1.06 5.31 15.32
C THR A 130 -0.24 6.47 14.76
N LYS A 131 -0.75 7.70 14.82
CA LYS A 131 -0.05 8.88 14.30
C LYS A 131 1.15 9.35 15.14
N ALA A 132 1.40 8.72 16.29
CA ALA A 132 2.54 9.06 17.13
C ALA A 132 3.86 8.47 16.61
N ALA A 133 3.80 7.54 15.66
CA ALA A 133 4.98 7.01 14.99
C ALA A 133 5.53 7.99 13.94
N ASP A 134 6.83 7.88 13.63
CA ASP A 134 7.47 8.67 12.57
C ASP A 134 6.97 8.25 11.18
N ILE A 135 6.64 6.96 11.02
CA ILE A 135 6.01 6.40 9.82
C ILE A 135 4.93 5.41 10.24
N THR A 136 3.73 5.56 9.70
CA THR A 136 2.64 4.59 9.80
C THR A 136 2.40 3.92 8.45
N TYR A 137 2.63 2.62 8.42
CA TYR A 137 2.33 1.76 7.28
C TYR A 137 1.08 0.95 7.56
N ILE A 138 0.13 0.95 6.63
CA ILE A 138 -1.09 0.15 6.72
C ILE A 138 -1.15 -0.92 5.63
N ASN A 139 -1.69 -2.09 5.98
CA ASN A 139 -2.14 -3.07 5.00
C ASN A 139 -3.60 -2.79 4.65
N LEU A 140 -3.86 -2.08 3.55
CA LEU A 140 -5.21 -1.71 3.14
C LEU A 140 -5.81 -2.85 2.32
N GLU A 141 -6.60 -3.70 2.98
CA GLU A 141 -7.17 -4.91 2.39
C GLU A 141 -8.46 -4.65 1.59
N SER A 142 -9.03 -3.44 1.65
CA SER A 142 -10.15 -3.06 0.78
C SER A 142 -9.82 -1.81 -0.05
N PRO A 143 -9.80 -1.90 -1.40
CA PRO A 143 -9.71 -0.70 -2.24
C PRO A 143 -10.86 0.27 -1.99
N LEU A 144 -10.56 1.56 -2.10
CA LEU A 144 -11.53 2.64 -1.89
C LEU A 144 -12.11 3.11 -3.22
N PHE A 145 -13.42 2.97 -3.39
CA PHE A 145 -14.12 3.31 -4.62
C PHE A 145 -15.28 4.27 -4.38
N ALA A 146 -15.40 5.27 -5.25
CA ALA A 146 -16.64 6.03 -5.36
C ALA A 146 -17.76 5.09 -5.86
N GLY A 147 -18.86 5.01 -5.13
CA GLY A 147 -19.99 4.14 -5.50
C GLY A 147 -19.89 2.70 -5.01
N CYS A 148 -18.99 2.38 -4.08
CA CYS A 148 -19.04 1.09 -3.37
C CYS A 148 -20.41 0.93 -2.70
N ARG A 149 -21.12 -0.16 -3.02
CA ARG A 149 -22.49 -0.37 -2.53
C ARG A 149 -22.49 -0.58 -1.01
N VAL A 150 -23.24 0.26 -0.30
CA VAL A 150 -23.47 0.12 1.12
C VAL A 150 -24.54 -0.95 1.36
N SER A 151 -24.23 -1.93 2.21
CA SER A 151 -25.12 -3.04 2.54
C SER A 151 -24.88 -3.50 3.98
N ALA A 152 -25.97 -3.77 4.71
CA ALA A 152 -25.93 -4.42 6.03
C ALA A 152 -25.77 -5.94 5.93
N ALA A 153 -26.01 -6.53 4.74
CA ALA A 153 -25.89 -7.96 4.52
C ALA A 153 -24.43 -8.40 4.38
N GLU A 154 -24.16 -9.62 4.83
CA GLU A 154 -22.87 -10.28 4.65
C GLU A 154 -22.52 -10.44 3.16
N SER A 155 -21.25 -10.25 2.83
CA SER A 155 -20.73 -10.46 1.48
C SER A 155 -19.24 -10.75 1.48
N PHE A 156 -18.76 -11.32 0.37
CA PHE A 156 -17.33 -11.51 0.10
C PHE A 156 -16.73 -10.36 -0.73
N THR A 157 -17.44 -9.24 -0.89
CA THR A 157 -16.96 -8.08 -1.64
C THR A 157 -16.34 -7.05 -0.70
N PHE A 158 -15.04 -6.82 -0.87
CA PHE A 158 -14.25 -5.94 -0.03
C PHE A 158 -14.00 -4.64 -0.79
N CYS A 159 -15.00 -3.75 -0.81
CA CYS A 159 -14.82 -2.37 -1.23
C CYS A 159 -15.15 -1.43 -0.07
N GLY A 160 -14.39 -0.34 0.03
CA GLY A 160 -14.68 0.77 0.93
C GLY A 160 -15.14 2.01 0.17
N ASP A 161 -15.90 2.88 0.84
CA ASP A 161 -16.22 4.20 0.31
C ASP A 161 -14.97 5.09 0.25
N ALA A 162 -14.83 5.87 -0.82
CA ALA A 162 -13.71 6.81 -1.00
C ALA A 162 -13.50 7.78 0.19
N ARG A 163 -14.55 8.12 0.93
CA ARG A 163 -14.47 9.02 2.10
C ARG A 163 -13.63 8.48 3.25
N PHE A 164 -13.35 7.18 3.27
CA PHE A 164 -12.43 6.59 4.25
C PHE A 164 -10.98 7.08 4.13
N VAL A 165 -10.59 7.71 3.01
CA VAL A 165 -9.30 8.40 2.90
C VAL A 165 -9.09 9.43 4.03
N ASN A 166 -10.16 10.06 4.50
CA ASN A 166 -10.11 10.99 5.63
C ASN A 166 -9.79 10.28 6.95
N GLY A 167 -10.28 9.05 7.12
CA GLY A 167 -9.98 8.20 8.27
C GLY A 167 -8.54 7.72 8.27
N LEU A 168 -8.04 7.28 7.10
CA LEU A 168 -6.64 6.91 6.90
C LEU A 168 -5.70 8.11 7.19
N THR A 169 -6.08 9.30 6.73
CA THR A 169 -5.35 10.54 7.04
C THR A 169 -5.39 10.86 8.54
N LEU A 170 -6.56 10.73 9.19
CA LEU A 170 -6.72 10.99 10.62
C LEU A 170 -5.83 10.09 11.49
N MET A 171 -5.71 8.81 11.14
CA MET A 171 -4.87 7.86 11.85
C MET A 171 -3.37 8.02 11.54
N GLY A 172 -3.02 8.94 10.63
CA GLY A 172 -1.63 9.23 10.28
C GLY A 172 -1.01 8.21 9.32
N ALA A 173 -1.79 7.52 8.48
CA ALA A 173 -1.24 6.58 7.50
C ALA A 173 -0.37 7.31 6.46
N ASP A 174 0.93 7.03 6.45
CA ASP A 174 1.89 7.58 5.49
C ASP A 174 2.01 6.69 4.24
N VAL A 175 1.87 5.38 4.43
CA VAL A 175 1.93 4.38 3.37
C VAL A 175 0.74 3.45 3.48
N ALA A 176 -0.01 3.29 2.39
CA ALA A 176 -1.06 2.30 2.27
C ALA A 176 -0.67 1.24 1.25
N ASN A 177 -0.41 0.02 1.73
CA ASN A 177 -0.20 -1.12 0.86
C ASN A 177 -1.53 -1.70 0.40
N LEU A 178 -1.73 -1.70 -0.92
CA LEU A 178 -2.89 -2.30 -1.57
C LEU A 178 -2.61 -3.73 -2.06
N ALA A 179 -1.34 -4.17 -2.10
CA ALA A 179 -0.98 -5.51 -2.53
C ALA A 179 -1.40 -6.52 -1.45
N ASN A 180 -2.69 -6.90 -1.50
CA ASN A 180 -3.32 -7.87 -0.63
C ASN A 180 -4.24 -8.78 -1.47
N ASN A 181 -4.70 -9.90 -0.91
CA ASN A 181 -5.47 -10.94 -1.61
C ASN A 181 -6.90 -10.51 -2.05
N HIS A 182 -7.32 -9.30 -1.67
CA HIS A 182 -8.62 -8.72 -2.02
C HIS A 182 -8.53 -7.59 -3.07
N LEU A 183 -7.36 -7.37 -3.67
CA LEU A 183 -7.17 -6.42 -4.77
C LEU A 183 -7.63 -7.05 -6.10
N SER A 184 -8.88 -6.84 -6.48
CA SER A 184 -9.49 -7.34 -7.73
C SER A 184 -10.56 -6.40 -8.26
#